data_AF-A0A430KS16-F1
#
_entry.id   AF-A0A430KS16-F1
#
_cell.length_a   1.000
_cell.length_b   1.000
_cell.length_c   1.000
_cell.angle_alpha   90.00
_cell.angle_beta   90.00
_cell.angle_gamma   90.00
#
_symmetry.space_group_name_H-M   'P 1'
#
loop_
_entity.id
_entity.type
_entity.pdbx_description
1 polymer ?
#
loop_
_entity_poly.entity_id
_entity_poly.type
_entity_poly.pdbx_seq_one_letter_code
_entity_poly.pdbx_strand_id
1 'polypeptide(L)'
;MSQLLTTLIAQVRADYLDLMETGGGRYPYTTAEKLCNDQLYLEADALAQFVAEDPTLLAARRGVLVVSESEQENPSVGMIISANIAAAMMEGLIDIALESGWLSLGDDGRLQLDAEELALPELAVTDVDYSHSQTARDNLVRPGNSLLTEVMNRAESAYLERLKGAQQNPYMLALEVASEYSLFAPDDIAPLVEENPLLLGLRGDGMVDEALFEGDPPAGMIISAHLTQMVVSQLLEVAVEQGVLGTDSSGHPLLPGNDSDEPVIH
;
A
#
# COMPACT_ATOMS: atom_id res chain seq x y z
N MET A 1 -17.51 -0.51 6.15
CA MET A 1 -17.02 -0.70 7.52
C MET A 1 -16.92 -2.19 7.74
N SER A 2 -15.70 -2.72 7.61
CA SER A 2 -15.38 -4.14 7.73
C SER A 2 -15.78 -4.70 9.11
N GLN A 3 -16.43 -5.88 9.12
CA GLN A 3 -16.74 -6.67 10.30
C GLN A 3 -15.46 -7.21 10.96
N LEU A 4 -14.45 -7.61 10.17
CA LEU A 4 -13.14 -8.01 10.70
C LEU A 4 -12.47 -6.86 11.45
N LEU A 5 -12.38 -5.67 10.84
CA LEU A 5 -11.79 -4.48 11.46
C LEU A 5 -12.55 -4.07 12.73
N THR A 6 -13.88 -4.08 12.65
CA THR A 6 -14.73 -3.78 13.82
C THR A 6 -14.48 -4.77 14.95
N THR A 7 -14.32 -6.06 14.64
CA THR A 7 -14.06 -7.11 15.64
C THR A 7 -12.68 -6.96 16.25
N LEU A 8 -11.65 -6.71 15.43
CA LEU A 8 -10.28 -6.48 15.90
C LEU A 8 -10.19 -5.26 16.81
N ILE A 9 -10.77 -4.13 16.39
CA ILE A 9 -10.85 -2.89 17.19
C ILE A 9 -11.57 -3.13 18.51
N ALA A 10 -12.69 -3.86 18.49
CA ALA A 10 -13.42 -4.19 19.71
C ALA A 10 -12.59 -5.08 20.66
N GLN A 11 -11.81 -6.01 20.11
CA GLN A 11 -10.93 -6.87 20.90
C GLN A 11 -9.79 -6.06 21.53
N VAL A 12 -9.08 -5.24 20.75
CA VAL A 12 -8.01 -4.37 21.26
C VAL A 12 -8.55 -3.45 22.36
N ARG A 13 -9.74 -2.88 22.17
CA ARG A 13 -10.39 -2.06 23.20
C ARG A 13 -10.70 -2.86 24.47
N ALA A 14 -11.23 -4.07 24.34
CA ALA A 14 -11.53 -4.93 25.48
C ALA A 14 -10.27 -5.33 26.26
N ASP A 15 -9.21 -5.71 25.53
CA ASP A 15 -7.92 -6.07 26.11
C ASP A 15 -7.28 -4.87 26.83
N TYR A 16 -7.38 -3.67 26.25
CA TYR A 16 -6.91 -2.44 26.88
C TYR A 16 -7.62 -2.19 28.22
N LEU A 17 -8.96 -2.26 28.23
CA LEU A 17 -9.74 -2.06 29.45
C LEU A 17 -9.38 -3.08 30.54
N ASP A 18 -9.25 -4.36 30.19
CA ASP A 18 -8.87 -5.41 31.15
C ASP A 18 -7.47 -5.17 31.73
N LEU A 19 -6.50 -4.79 30.89
CA LEU A 19 -5.14 -4.45 31.33
C LEU A 19 -5.13 -3.22 32.24
N MET A 20 -5.90 -2.19 31.92
CA MET A 20 -5.96 -0.97 32.72
C MET A 20 -6.69 -1.18 34.05
N GLU A 21 -7.75 -1.98 34.08
CA GLU A 21 -8.48 -2.31 35.31
C GLU A 21 -7.64 -3.19 36.24
N THR A 22 -6.98 -4.22 35.71
CA THR A 22 -6.11 -5.12 36.49
C THR A 22 -4.81 -4.44 36.94
N GLY A 23 -4.27 -3.55 36.11
CA GLY A 23 -3.08 -2.75 36.39
C GLY A 23 -3.32 -1.51 37.26
N GLY A 24 -4.58 -1.22 37.61
CA GLY A 24 -4.97 -0.10 38.46
C GLY A 24 -4.79 1.27 37.81
N GLY A 25 -4.96 1.37 36.49
CA GLY A 25 -4.88 2.64 35.76
C GLY A 25 -3.45 3.09 35.43
N ARG A 26 -2.43 2.24 35.62
CA ARG A 26 -1.02 2.63 35.47
C ARG A 26 -0.54 2.54 34.02
N TYR A 27 0.22 3.55 33.59
CA TYR A 27 0.82 3.66 32.26
C TYR A 27 -0.17 3.49 31.10
N PRO A 28 -1.26 4.28 31.09
CA PRO A 28 -2.32 4.16 30.09
C PRO A 28 -1.82 4.41 28.66
N TYR A 29 -0.88 5.31 28.45
CA TYR A 29 -0.37 5.63 27.11
C TYR A 29 0.54 4.50 26.60
N THR A 30 1.53 4.10 27.40
CA THR A 30 2.46 3.02 27.01
C THR A 30 1.74 1.69 26.84
N THR A 31 0.70 1.42 27.64
CA THR A 31 -0.13 0.21 27.48
C THR A 31 -0.90 0.24 26.17
N ALA A 32 -1.49 1.38 25.79
CA ALA A 32 -2.18 1.54 24.51
C ALA A 32 -1.21 1.36 23.34
N GLU A 33 -0.05 2.02 23.39
CA GLU A 33 0.98 1.97 22.35
C GLU A 33 1.46 0.54 22.14
N LYS A 34 1.77 -0.18 23.23
CA LYS A 34 2.18 -1.58 23.17
C LYS A 34 1.10 -2.46 22.54
N LEU A 35 -0.14 -2.29 22.96
CA LEU A 35 -1.24 -3.12 22.49
C LEU A 35 -1.50 -2.92 20.98
N CYS A 36 -1.49 -1.67 20.52
CA CYS A 36 -1.61 -1.34 19.11
C CYS A 36 -0.43 -1.92 18.32
N ASN A 37 0.79 -1.80 18.81
CA ASN A 37 1.98 -2.33 18.15
C ASN A 37 1.97 -3.87 18.03
N ASP A 38 1.51 -4.55 19.08
CA ASP A 38 1.48 -6.02 19.14
C ASP A 38 0.32 -6.61 18.30
N GLN A 39 -0.82 -5.91 18.18
CA GLN A 39 -2.05 -6.48 17.60
C GLN A 39 -2.45 -5.90 16.23
N LEU A 40 -2.01 -4.69 15.86
CA LEU A 40 -2.50 -3.98 14.67
C LEU A 40 -1.49 -3.92 13.52
N TYR A 41 -0.24 -4.30 13.75
CA TYR A 41 0.74 -4.53 12.70
C TYR A 41 0.56 -5.94 12.14
N LEU A 42 -0.37 -6.06 11.20
CA LEU A 42 -0.84 -7.33 10.68
C LEU A 42 0.07 -7.87 9.57
N GLU A 43 0.31 -9.18 9.59
CA GLU A 43 0.95 -9.91 8.50
C GLU A 43 0.20 -9.76 7.17
N ALA A 44 0.91 -9.89 6.04
CA ALA A 44 0.37 -9.65 4.70
C ALA A 44 -0.96 -10.38 4.41
N ASP A 45 -1.02 -11.68 4.73
CA ASP A 45 -2.22 -12.50 4.49
C ASP A 45 -3.42 -12.06 5.31
N ALA A 46 -3.19 -11.62 6.56
CA ALA A 46 -4.25 -11.10 7.40
C ALA A 46 -4.70 -9.73 6.87
N LEU A 47 -3.76 -8.81 6.65
CA LEU A 47 -4.04 -7.46 6.18
C LEU A 47 -4.80 -7.44 4.85
N ALA A 48 -4.48 -8.35 3.93
CA ALA A 48 -5.19 -8.50 2.66
C ALA A 48 -6.70 -8.79 2.85
N GLN A 49 -7.08 -9.56 3.88
CA GLN A 49 -8.50 -9.81 4.18
C GLN A 49 -9.22 -8.54 4.66
N PHE A 50 -8.54 -7.70 5.45
CA PHE A 50 -9.10 -6.40 5.86
C PHE A 50 -9.26 -5.48 4.66
N VAL A 51 -8.28 -5.42 3.75
CA VAL A 51 -8.37 -4.63 2.52
C VAL A 51 -9.49 -5.13 1.59
N ALA A 52 -9.68 -6.45 1.48
CA ALA A 52 -10.75 -7.03 0.69
C ALA A 52 -12.14 -6.66 1.23
N GLU A 53 -12.31 -6.62 2.55
CA GLU A 53 -13.59 -6.26 3.18
C GLU A 53 -13.82 -4.74 3.27
N ASP A 54 -12.76 -3.96 3.42
CA ASP A 54 -12.80 -2.50 3.43
C ASP A 54 -11.72 -1.90 2.51
N PRO A 55 -12.01 -1.78 1.19
CA PRO A 55 -11.08 -1.23 0.23
C PRO A 55 -10.62 0.19 0.58
N THR A 56 -11.41 0.96 1.35
CA THR A 56 -11.06 2.33 1.73
C THR A 56 -9.74 2.42 2.51
N LEU A 57 -9.26 1.32 3.09
CA LEU A 57 -7.94 1.22 3.70
C LEU A 57 -6.80 1.56 2.73
N LEU A 58 -6.97 1.33 1.43
CA LEU A 58 -5.97 1.73 0.41
C LEU A 58 -5.87 3.25 0.25
N ALA A 59 -6.79 4.03 0.80
CA ALA A 59 -6.69 5.49 0.84
C ALA A 59 -5.80 5.99 1.99
N ALA A 60 -5.29 5.09 2.84
CA ALA A 60 -4.35 5.41 3.92
C ALA A 60 -3.10 6.12 3.39
N ARG A 61 -2.54 7.02 4.20
CA ARG A 61 -1.41 7.88 3.85
C ARG A 61 -0.30 7.78 4.88
N ARG A 62 0.97 7.94 4.50
CA ARG A 62 2.07 7.75 5.46
C ARG A 62 2.05 8.81 6.56
N GLY A 63 1.77 10.07 6.20
CA GLY A 63 1.87 11.21 7.09
C GLY A 63 3.12 11.16 7.98
N VAL A 64 2.92 11.33 9.28
CA VAL A 64 3.96 11.18 10.32
C VAL A 64 3.77 9.89 11.12
N LEU A 65 2.99 8.94 10.59
CA LEU A 65 2.50 7.77 11.34
C LEU A 65 3.46 6.58 11.26
N VAL A 66 4.31 6.52 10.23
CA VAL A 66 5.33 5.48 10.10
C VAL A 66 6.55 5.87 10.94
N VAL A 67 6.68 5.22 12.09
CA VAL A 67 7.73 5.54 13.10
C VAL A 67 8.97 4.65 12.94
N SER A 68 8.88 3.51 12.23
CA SER A 68 10.03 2.64 12.00
C SER A 68 11.10 3.32 11.14
N GLU A 69 12.35 3.36 11.64
CA GLU A 69 13.49 3.98 10.94
C GLU A 69 13.74 3.35 9.56
N SER A 70 13.51 2.04 9.40
CA SER A 70 13.71 1.33 8.12
C SER A 70 12.62 1.63 7.08
N GLU A 71 11.45 2.09 7.52
CA GLU A 71 10.27 2.30 6.67
C GLU A 71 9.95 3.79 6.46
N GLN A 72 10.53 4.70 7.24
CA GLN A 72 10.14 6.10 7.26
C GLN A 72 10.25 6.81 5.91
N GLU A 73 11.35 6.58 5.17
CA GLU A 73 11.60 7.27 3.90
C GLU A 73 10.79 6.69 2.74
N ASN A 74 10.62 5.37 2.71
CA ASN A 74 9.99 4.67 1.60
C ASN A 74 9.15 3.47 2.10
N PRO A 75 8.04 3.73 2.80
CA PRO A 75 7.29 2.68 3.47
C PRO A 75 6.62 1.74 2.47
N SER A 76 6.50 0.48 2.84
CA SER A 76 5.65 -0.47 2.13
C SER A 76 4.16 -0.12 2.28
N VAL A 77 3.35 -0.50 1.30
CA VAL A 77 1.89 -0.29 1.33
C VAL A 77 1.26 -0.86 2.60
N GLY A 78 1.64 -2.08 2.99
CA GLY A 78 1.15 -2.72 4.20
C GLY A 78 1.50 -1.94 5.47
N MET A 79 2.72 -1.40 5.54
CA MET A 79 3.14 -0.56 6.67
C MET A 79 2.31 0.72 6.78
N ILE A 80 2.02 1.38 5.65
CA ILE A 80 1.17 2.58 5.64
C ILE A 80 -0.22 2.26 6.20
N ILE A 81 -0.85 1.18 5.73
CA ILE A 81 -2.20 0.80 6.16
C ILE A 81 -2.23 0.44 7.64
N SER A 82 -1.31 -0.42 8.09
CA SER A 82 -1.20 -0.85 9.49
C SER A 82 -0.95 0.33 10.42
N ALA A 83 -0.06 1.27 10.06
CA ALA A 83 0.20 2.48 10.84
C ALA A 83 -1.04 3.38 10.97
N ASN A 84 -1.86 3.50 9.91
CA ASN A 84 -3.11 4.26 9.96
C ASN A 84 -4.15 3.60 10.87
N ILE A 85 -4.29 2.27 10.80
CA ILE A 85 -5.19 1.52 11.70
C ILE A 85 -4.73 1.70 13.15
N ALA A 86 -3.43 1.55 13.42
CA ALA A 86 -2.85 1.71 14.75
C ALA A 86 -3.04 3.14 15.29
N ALA A 87 -2.80 4.17 14.47
CA ALA A 87 -2.99 5.56 14.86
C ALA A 87 -4.45 5.87 15.21
N ALA A 88 -5.40 5.44 14.38
CA ALA A 88 -6.83 5.62 14.66
C ALA A 88 -7.26 4.89 15.94
N MET A 89 -6.71 3.71 16.21
CA MET A 89 -6.98 2.99 17.44
C MET A 89 -6.36 3.68 18.67
N MET A 90 -5.13 4.19 18.53
CA MET A 90 -4.45 4.94 19.60
C MET A 90 -5.26 6.16 20.04
N GLU A 91 -5.77 6.96 19.10
CA GLU A 91 -6.68 8.07 19.41
C GLU A 91 -7.89 7.59 20.23
N GLY A 92 -8.54 6.50 19.77
CA GLY A 92 -9.69 5.93 20.46
C GLY A 92 -9.39 5.34 21.85
N LEU A 93 -8.18 4.83 22.10
CA LEU A 93 -7.76 4.34 23.43
C LEU A 93 -7.41 5.49 24.37
N ILE A 94 -6.78 6.55 23.85
CA ILE A 94 -6.47 7.77 24.61
C ILE A 94 -7.77 8.42 25.10
N ASP A 95 -8.79 8.51 24.25
CA ASP A 95 -10.10 9.04 24.62
C ASP A 95 -10.71 8.25 25.80
N ILE A 96 -10.64 6.91 25.75
CA ILE A 96 -11.14 6.06 26.85
C ILE A 96 -10.36 6.30 28.14
N ALA A 97 -9.03 6.45 28.05
CA ALA A 97 -8.20 6.72 29.21
C ALA A 97 -8.49 8.08 29.85
N LEU A 98 -8.78 9.11 29.03
CA LEU A 98 -9.23 10.42 29.49
C LEU A 98 -10.61 10.34 30.16
N GLU A 99 -11.57 9.66 29.55
CA GLU A 99 -12.92 9.46 30.11
C GLU A 99 -12.90 8.68 31.42
N SER A 100 -12.00 7.70 31.54
CA SER A 100 -11.82 6.87 32.74
C SER A 100 -10.98 7.55 33.83
N GLY A 101 -10.40 8.72 33.54
CA GLY A 101 -9.56 9.47 34.47
C GLY A 101 -8.18 8.86 34.72
N TRP A 102 -7.71 7.96 33.83
CA TRP A 102 -6.35 7.42 33.86
C TRP A 102 -5.34 8.37 33.22
N LEU A 103 -5.78 9.15 32.23
CA LEU A 103 -5.04 10.24 31.64
C LEU A 103 -5.70 11.58 31.94
N SER A 104 -4.92 12.65 31.87
CA SER A 104 -5.40 14.02 31.95
C SER A 104 -4.72 14.90 30.92
N LEU A 105 -5.40 15.97 30.51
CA LEU A 105 -4.83 17.03 29.68
C LEU A 105 -4.24 18.12 30.57
N GLY A 106 -3.06 18.63 30.19
CA GLY A 106 -2.48 19.83 30.77
C GLY A 106 -3.18 21.10 30.31
N ASP A 107 -2.79 22.24 30.90
CA ASP A 107 -3.38 23.56 30.62
C ASP A 107 -3.19 24.03 29.16
N ASP A 108 -2.23 23.45 28.44
CA ASP A 108 -1.94 23.71 27.03
C ASP A 108 -2.67 22.75 26.07
N GLY A 109 -3.52 21.85 26.60
CA GLY A 109 -4.25 20.85 25.83
C GLY A 109 -3.43 19.63 25.43
N ARG A 110 -2.20 19.47 25.96
CA ARG A 110 -1.38 18.28 25.71
C ARG A 110 -1.63 17.19 26.74
N LEU A 111 -1.40 15.93 26.38
CA LEU A 111 -1.45 14.82 27.31
C LEU A 111 -0.41 15.01 28.42
N GLN A 112 -0.86 14.94 29.67
CA GLN A 112 0.01 14.95 30.83
C GLN A 112 0.27 13.50 31.25
N LEU A 113 1.46 13.02 30.91
CA LEU A 113 1.94 11.68 31.30
C LEU A 113 2.69 11.74 32.62
N ASP A 114 2.64 10.63 33.38
CA ASP A 114 3.40 10.50 34.61
C ASP A 114 4.90 10.46 34.31
N ALA A 115 5.71 11.06 35.20
CA ALA A 115 7.17 11.09 35.04
C ALA A 115 7.79 9.69 35.00
N GLU A 116 7.16 8.70 35.63
CA GLU A 116 7.56 7.30 35.56
C GLU A 116 7.29 6.68 34.19
N GLU A 117 6.19 7.08 33.53
CA GLU A 117 5.84 6.62 32.18
C GLU A 117 6.77 7.25 31.13
N LEU A 118 7.06 8.55 31.27
CA LEU A 118 8.03 9.27 30.41
C LEU A 118 9.47 8.74 30.53
N ALA A 119 9.79 8.05 31.63
CA ALA A 119 11.10 7.45 31.84
C ALA A 119 11.21 6.04 31.22
N LEU A 120 10.12 5.48 30.72
CA LEU A 120 10.14 4.20 30.01
C LEU A 120 10.83 4.37 28.64
N PRO A 121 11.55 3.34 28.16
CA PRO A 121 12.10 3.37 26.82
C PRO A 121 10.97 3.41 25.79
N GLU A 122 11.20 4.11 24.68
CA GLU A 122 10.30 4.08 23.53
C GLU A 122 10.14 2.63 23.03
N LEU A 123 8.91 2.27 22.67
CA LEU A 123 8.60 0.96 22.14
C LEU A 123 9.19 0.80 20.74
N ALA A 124 9.91 -0.29 20.53
CA ALA A 124 10.35 -0.66 19.19
C ALA A 124 9.13 -1.08 18.36
N VAL A 125 8.95 -0.46 17.19
CA VAL A 125 7.87 -0.79 16.26
C VAL A 125 8.03 -2.23 15.78
N THR A 126 6.92 -2.97 15.71
CA THR A 126 6.88 -4.32 15.16
C THR A 126 7.26 -4.27 13.69
N ASP A 127 8.34 -4.96 13.34
CA ASP A 127 8.78 -5.13 11.96
C ASP A 127 7.98 -6.27 11.31
N VAL A 128 7.19 -5.95 10.28
CA VAL A 128 6.36 -6.90 9.55
C VAL A 128 6.89 -7.03 8.14
N ASP A 129 7.22 -8.26 7.75
CA ASP A 129 7.74 -8.57 6.42
C ASP A 129 6.63 -8.90 5.43
N TYR A 130 6.20 -7.88 4.68
CA TYR A 130 5.19 -8.04 3.62
C TYR A 130 5.72 -8.73 2.34
N SER A 131 6.97 -9.20 2.31
CA SER A 131 7.51 -10.02 1.21
C SER A 131 7.15 -11.50 1.31
N HIS A 132 6.46 -11.89 2.38
CA HIS A 132 6.03 -13.26 2.64
C HIS A 132 4.50 -13.37 2.71
N SER A 133 3.94 -14.27 1.90
CA SER A 133 2.51 -14.59 1.90
C SER A 133 2.31 -16.05 1.52
N GLN A 134 1.55 -16.80 2.33
CA GLN A 134 1.15 -18.15 1.99
C GLN A 134 0.01 -18.14 0.96
N THR A 135 -0.91 -17.16 1.05
CA THR A 135 -2.01 -17.01 0.09
C THR A 135 -1.48 -16.80 -1.33
N ALA A 136 -0.49 -15.92 -1.51
CA ALA A 136 0.15 -15.69 -2.80
C ALA A 136 0.80 -16.97 -3.35
N ARG A 137 1.51 -17.73 -2.49
CA ARG A 137 2.13 -19.01 -2.87
C ARG A 137 1.11 -20.05 -3.29
N ASP A 138 0.01 -20.17 -2.56
CA ASP A 138 -1.06 -21.11 -2.85
C ASP A 138 -1.78 -20.72 -4.14
N ASN A 139 -1.96 -19.43 -4.41
CA ASN A 139 -2.62 -18.94 -5.62
C ASN A 139 -1.75 -19.11 -6.88
N LEU A 140 -0.41 -19.07 -6.77
CA LEU A 140 0.49 -19.33 -7.91
C LEU A 140 0.31 -20.73 -8.54
N VAL A 141 -0.11 -21.72 -7.75
CA VAL A 141 -0.30 -23.10 -8.23
C VAL A 141 -1.75 -23.41 -8.60
N ARG A 142 -2.68 -22.46 -8.40
CA ARG A 142 -4.10 -22.68 -8.73
C ARG A 142 -4.31 -22.66 -10.25
N PRO A 143 -5.14 -23.58 -10.79
CA PRO A 143 -5.50 -23.55 -12.19
C PRO A 143 -6.44 -22.38 -12.47
N GLY A 144 -6.17 -21.61 -13.52
CA GLY A 144 -6.97 -20.45 -13.93
C GLY A 144 -6.08 -19.29 -14.37
N ASN A 145 -6.71 -18.22 -14.86
CA ASN A 145 -6.02 -16.94 -15.04
C ASN A 145 -6.14 -16.15 -13.73
N SER A 146 -5.05 -15.51 -13.31
CA SER A 146 -5.11 -14.54 -12.23
C SER A 146 -5.84 -13.28 -12.70
N LEU A 147 -6.39 -12.52 -11.76
CA LEU A 147 -7.02 -11.23 -12.05
C LEU A 147 -6.04 -10.28 -12.74
N LEU A 148 -4.78 -10.27 -12.29
CA LEU A 148 -3.73 -9.48 -12.92
C LEU A 148 -3.51 -9.91 -14.38
N THR A 149 -3.44 -11.21 -14.66
CA THR A 149 -3.31 -11.72 -16.03
C THR A 149 -4.51 -11.31 -16.90
N GLU A 150 -5.73 -11.28 -16.35
CA GLU A 150 -6.88 -10.77 -17.09
C GLU A 150 -6.76 -9.29 -17.46
N VAL A 151 -6.33 -8.44 -16.52
CA VAL A 151 -6.10 -7.01 -16.78
C VAL A 151 -5.07 -6.81 -17.89
N MET A 152 -3.94 -7.52 -17.79
CA MET A 152 -2.86 -7.49 -18.79
C MET A 152 -3.33 -7.94 -20.17
N ASN A 153 -4.04 -9.07 -20.25
CA ASN A 153 -4.55 -9.60 -21.52
C ASN A 153 -5.57 -8.66 -22.19
N ARG A 154 -6.40 -7.97 -21.39
CA ARG A 154 -7.35 -6.98 -21.92
C ARG A 154 -6.62 -5.75 -22.47
N ALA A 155 -5.63 -5.23 -21.74
CA ALA A 155 -4.79 -4.12 -22.21
C ALA A 155 -4.04 -4.50 -23.49
N GLU A 156 -3.42 -5.67 -23.53
CA GLU A 156 -2.70 -6.20 -24.70
C GLU A 156 -3.62 -6.35 -25.92
N SER A 157 -4.80 -6.93 -25.73
CA SER A 157 -5.79 -7.09 -26.82
C SER A 157 -6.21 -5.74 -27.39
N ALA A 158 -6.51 -4.76 -26.52
CA ALA A 158 -6.87 -3.41 -26.94
C ALA A 158 -5.72 -2.69 -27.65
N TYR A 159 -4.49 -2.86 -27.16
CA TYR A 159 -3.28 -2.33 -27.78
C TYR A 159 -3.09 -2.90 -29.20
N LEU A 160 -3.16 -4.22 -29.37
CA LEU A 160 -3.00 -4.89 -30.66
C LEU A 160 -4.08 -4.50 -31.67
N GLU A 161 -5.33 -4.30 -31.24
CA GLU A 161 -6.39 -3.81 -32.12
C GLU A 161 -6.10 -2.39 -32.62
N ARG A 162 -5.69 -1.49 -31.74
CA ARG A 162 -5.35 -0.11 -32.10
C ARG A 162 -4.08 -0.04 -32.95
N LEU A 163 -3.08 -0.88 -32.66
CA LEU A 163 -1.82 -0.93 -33.37
C LEU A 163 -2.01 -1.30 -34.86
N LYS A 164 -2.98 -2.16 -35.18
CA LYS A 164 -3.32 -2.52 -36.57
C LYS A 164 -3.88 -1.37 -37.41
N GLY A 165 -4.44 -0.35 -36.75
CA GLY A 165 -5.11 0.78 -37.40
C GLY A 165 -4.41 2.14 -37.24
N ALA A 166 -3.44 2.25 -36.34
CA ALA A 166 -2.88 3.54 -35.95
C ALA A 166 -1.62 3.94 -36.74
N GLN A 167 -1.57 5.20 -37.18
CA GLN A 167 -0.32 5.91 -37.56
C GLN A 167 0.42 6.47 -36.33
N GLN A 168 -0.09 6.23 -35.12
CA GLN A 168 0.47 6.74 -33.88
C GLN A 168 1.74 5.99 -33.50
N ASN A 169 2.60 6.69 -32.76
CA ASN A 169 3.81 6.13 -32.17
C ASN A 169 3.44 4.98 -31.21
N PRO A 170 4.00 3.75 -31.38
CA PRO A 170 3.67 2.60 -30.55
C PRO A 170 3.91 2.83 -29.05
N TYR A 171 4.89 3.66 -28.69
CA TYR A 171 5.16 4.03 -27.30
C TYR A 171 4.05 4.91 -26.70
N MET A 172 3.63 5.95 -27.43
CA MET A 172 2.55 6.82 -26.98
C MET A 172 1.22 6.05 -26.87
N LEU A 173 0.97 5.13 -27.80
CA LEU A 173 -0.19 4.25 -27.73
C LEU A 173 -0.12 3.33 -26.51
N ALA A 174 1.07 2.83 -26.14
CA ALA A 174 1.23 1.99 -24.95
C ALA A 174 0.93 2.76 -23.67
N LEU A 175 1.38 4.02 -23.57
CA LEU A 175 1.03 4.89 -22.45
C LEU A 175 -0.47 5.20 -22.37
N GLU A 176 -1.10 5.49 -23.51
CA GLU A 176 -2.54 5.76 -23.59
C GLU A 176 -3.35 4.53 -23.14
N VAL A 177 -3.04 3.35 -23.70
CA VAL A 177 -3.73 2.12 -23.33
C VAL A 177 -3.43 1.75 -21.88
N ALA A 178 -2.19 1.85 -21.41
CA ALA A 178 -1.89 1.55 -20.01
C ALA A 178 -2.69 2.44 -19.06
N SER A 179 -2.80 3.75 -19.33
CA SER A 179 -3.60 4.69 -18.56
C SER A 179 -5.09 4.33 -18.53
N GLU A 180 -5.65 3.85 -19.65
CA GLU A 180 -7.06 3.41 -19.72
C GLU A 180 -7.34 2.13 -18.90
N TYR A 181 -6.34 1.27 -18.75
CA TYR A 181 -6.44 0.00 -18.02
C TYR A 181 -5.79 0.06 -16.64
N SER A 182 -5.27 1.22 -16.23
CA SER A 182 -4.75 1.46 -14.89
C SER A 182 -5.87 1.38 -13.86
N LEU A 183 -5.64 0.61 -12.79
CA LEU A 183 -6.56 0.48 -11.68
C LEU A 183 -6.22 1.53 -10.63
N PHE A 184 -7.10 2.51 -10.43
CA PHE A 184 -6.89 3.59 -9.45
C PHE A 184 -7.87 3.54 -8.29
N ALA A 185 -9.05 2.94 -8.49
CA ALA A 185 -10.04 2.87 -7.44
C ALA A 185 -9.66 1.78 -6.43
N PRO A 186 -9.81 2.05 -5.11
CA PRO A 186 -9.58 1.04 -4.09
C PRO A 186 -10.36 -0.26 -4.33
N ASP A 187 -11.62 -0.15 -4.79
CA ASP A 187 -12.48 -1.30 -5.08
C ASP A 187 -11.96 -2.19 -6.22
N ASP A 188 -11.18 -1.62 -7.14
CA ASP A 188 -10.55 -2.38 -8.24
C ASP A 188 -9.23 -3.03 -7.81
N ILE A 189 -8.52 -2.41 -6.86
CA ILE A 189 -7.23 -2.87 -6.35
C ILE A 189 -7.41 -3.95 -5.27
N ALA A 190 -8.43 -3.82 -4.41
CA ALA A 190 -8.63 -4.74 -3.29
C ALA A 190 -8.74 -6.22 -3.70
N PRO A 191 -9.46 -6.61 -4.78
CA PRO A 191 -9.45 -7.99 -5.27
C PRO A 191 -8.07 -8.49 -5.69
N LEU A 192 -7.21 -7.62 -6.22
CA LEU A 192 -5.83 -7.99 -6.57
C LEU A 192 -4.99 -8.23 -5.32
N VAL A 193 -5.19 -7.42 -4.28
CA VAL A 193 -4.52 -7.59 -2.98
C VAL A 193 -4.98 -8.88 -2.30
N GLU A 194 -6.26 -9.22 -2.39
CA GLU A 194 -6.81 -10.49 -1.89
C GLU A 194 -6.20 -11.70 -2.62
N GLU A 195 -6.08 -11.62 -3.95
CA GLU A 195 -5.45 -12.67 -4.76
C GLU A 195 -3.93 -12.76 -4.52
N ASN A 196 -3.25 -11.63 -4.34
CA ASN A 196 -1.82 -11.56 -4.16
C ASN A 196 -1.43 -10.56 -3.05
N PRO A 197 -1.39 -11.00 -1.77
CA PRO A 197 -1.02 -10.14 -0.66
C PRO A 197 0.39 -9.55 -0.73
N LEU A 198 1.28 -10.08 -1.59
CA LEU A 198 2.61 -9.50 -1.81
C LEU A 198 2.55 -8.08 -2.40
N LEU A 199 1.42 -7.66 -2.98
CA LEU A 199 1.21 -6.28 -3.39
C LEU A 199 1.30 -5.29 -2.21
N LEU A 200 1.05 -5.74 -0.99
CA LEU A 200 1.24 -4.94 0.23
C LEU A 200 2.73 -4.67 0.53
N GLY A 201 3.65 -5.46 -0.03
CA GLY A 201 5.09 -5.25 0.08
C GLY A 201 5.65 -4.22 -0.90
N LEU A 202 4.84 -3.72 -1.84
CA LEU A 202 5.28 -2.71 -2.81
C LEU A 202 5.60 -1.38 -2.12
N ARG A 203 6.59 -0.69 -2.66
CA ARG A 203 7.09 0.61 -2.18
C ARG A 203 7.00 1.66 -3.28
N GLY A 204 7.03 2.93 -2.89
CA GLY A 204 6.88 4.04 -3.83
C GLY A 204 8.01 4.11 -4.86
N ASP A 205 9.25 3.80 -4.46
CA ASP A 205 10.48 3.75 -5.27
C ASP A 205 10.61 4.85 -6.34
N GLY A 206 10.10 6.06 -6.05
CA GLY A 206 10.10 7.20 -6.97
C GLY A 206 9.15 7.10 -8.18
N MET A 207 8.28 6.09 -8.24
CA MET A 207 7.27 5.93 -9.31
C MET A 207 6.05 6.83 -9.13
N VAL A 208 5.78 7.28 -7.89
CA VAL A 208 4.66 8.16 -7.59
C VAL A 208 5.15 9.59 -7.53
N ASP A 209 4.53 10.48 -8.31
CA ASP A 209 4.80 11.92 -8.23
C ASP A 209 4.22 12.48 -6.93
N GLU A 210 5.07 12.58 -5.91
CA GLU A 210 4.70 13.11 -4.60
C GLU A 210 4.16 14.54 -4.67
N ALA A 211 4.55 15.36 -5.66
CA ALA A 211 4.08 16.73 -5.77
C ALA A 211 2.58 16.81 -6.08
N LEU A 212 2.04 15.84 -6.81
CA LEU A 212 0.60 15.73 -7.07
C LEU A 212 -0.22 15.43 -5.81
N PHE A 213 0.43 14.91 -4.76
CA PHE A 213 -0.20 14.47 -3.52
C PHE A 213 0.31 15.24 -2.29
N GLU A 214 0.88 16.44 -2.49
CA GLU A 214 1.41 17.28 -1.41
C GLU A 214 2.46 16.57 -0.53
N GLY A 215 3.23 15.64 -1.13
CA GLY A 215 4.25 14.86 -0.42
C GLY A 215 3.75 13.55 0.21
N ASP A 216 2.46 13.22 0.09
CA ASP A 216 1.86 12.10 0.84
C ASP A 216 0.80 11.34 0.01
N PRO A 217 1.24 10.50 -0.95
CA PRO A 217 0.35 9.74 -1.81
C PRO A 217 -0.41 8.64 -1.03
N PRO A 218 -1.67 8.33 -1.40
CA PRO A 218 -2.39 7.19 -0.86
C PRO A 218 -1.69 5.85 -1.15
N ALA A 219 -1.79 4.89 -0.24
CA ALA A 219 -1.13 3.58 -0.36
C ALA A 219 -1.52 2.82 -1.63
N GLY A 220 -2.79 2.87 -2.04
CA GLY A 220 -3.28 2.26 -3.28
C GLY A 220 -2.64 2.87 -4.55
N MET A 221 -2.19 4.12 -4.51
CA MET A 221 -1.49 4.73 -5.65
C MET A 221 -0.14 4.09 -5.91
N ILE A 222 0.53 3.57 -4.88
CA ILE A 222 1.78 2.83 -5.04
C ILE A 222 1.52 1.56 -5.85
N ILE A 223 0.52 0.76 -5.46
CA ILE A 223 0.13 -0.44 -6.21
C ILE A 223 -0.23 -0.07 -7.66
N SER A 224 -1.07 0.95 -7.83
CA SER A 224 -1.49 1.41 -9.16
C SER A 224 -0.33 1.83 -10.06
N ALA A 225 0.67 2.52 -9.52
CA ALA A 225 1.87 2.92 -10.25
C ALA A 225 2.67 1.69 -10.75
N HIS A 226 2.91 0.72 -9.87
CA HIS A 226 3.56 -0.54 -10.22
C HIS A 226 2.80 -1.30 -11.31
N LEU A 227 1.48 -1.45 -11.15
CA LEU A 227 0.64 -2.14 -12.11
C LEU A 227 0.64 -1.44 -13.47
N THR A 228 0.56 -0.10 -13.47
CA THR A 228 0.61 0.70 -14.70
C THR A 228 1.95 0.51 -15.42
N GLN A 229 3.07 0.53 -14.67
CA GLN A 229 4.39 0.28 -15.25
C GLN A 229 4.49 -1.12 -15.84
N MET A 230 3.97 -2.14 -15.16
CA MET A 230 3.93 -3.51 -15.68
C MET A 230 3.15 -3.58 -17.01
N VAL A 231 1.98 -2.95 -17.08
CA VAL A 231 1.18 -2.88 -18.31
C VAL A 231 1.98 -2.20 -19.42
N VAL A 232 2.58 -1.03 -19.17
CA VAL A 232 3.40 -0.32 -20.18
C VAL A 232 4.52 -1.22 -20.69
N SER A 233 5.28 -1.87 -19.79
CA SER A 233 6.37 -2.77 -20.17
C SER A 233 5.88 -3.91 -21.08
N GLN A 234 4.80 -4.59 -20.70
CA GLN A 234 4.20 -5.65 -21.53
C GLN A 234 3.79 -5.15 -22.91
N LEU A 235 3.14 -3.99 -22.99
CA LEU A 235 2.69 -3.45 -24.28
C LEU A 235 3.86 -3.09 -25.20
N LEU A 236 4.97 -2.60 -24.64
CA LEU A 236 6.19 -2.32 -25.40
C LEU A 236 6.88 -3.60 -25.89
N GLU A 237 6.89 -4.66 -25.08
CA GLU A 237 7.39 -5.98 -25.51
C GLU A 237 6.56 -6.51 -26.68
N VAL A 238 5.23 -6.43 -26.59
CA VAL A 238 4.33 -6.81 -27.68
C VAL A 238 4.59 -5.96 -28.95
N ALA A 239 4.86 -4.67 -28.80
CA ALA A 239 5.21 -3.80 -29.93
C ALA A 239 6.51 -4.25 -30.63
N VAL A 240 7.51 -4.68 -29.85
CA VAL A 240 8.76 -5.26 -30.39
C VAL A 240 8.47 -6.56 -31.12
N GLU A 241 7.65 -7.45 -30.55
CA GLU A 241 7.27 -8.72 -31.19
C GLU A 241 6.50 -8.53 -32.51
N GLN A 242 5.67 -7.49 -32.60
CA GLN A 242 4.97 -7.11 -33.83
C GLN A 242 5.89 -6.39 -34.85
N GLY A 243 7.15 -6.10 -34.49
CA GLY A 243 8.12 -5.46 -35.36
C GLY A 243 7.86 -3.97 -35.61
N VAL A 244 6.99 -3.34 -34.81
CA VAL A 244 6.66 -1.91 -34.93
C VAL A 244 7.59 -1.02 -34.11
N LEU A 245 8.32 -1.61 -33.17
CA LEU A 245 9.32 -0.95 -32.34
C LEU A 245 10.66 -1.68 -32.48
N GLY A 246 11.74 -0.95 -32.72
CA GLY A 246 13.09 -1.53 -32.75
C GLY A 246 13.63 -1.76 -31.34
N THR A 247 14.72 -2.53 -31.23
CA THR A 247 15.45 -2.74 -29.98
C THR A 247 16.87 -2.20 -30.07
N ASP A 248 17.43 -1.76 -28.95
CA ASP A 248 18.85 -1.42 -28.85
C ASP A 248 19.73 -2.68 -28.87
N SER A 249 21.06 -2.48 -28.78
CA SER A 249 22.04 -3.59 -28.74
C SER A 249 21.97 -4.46 -27.49
N SER A 250 21.21 -4.04 -26.47
CA SER A 250 20.96 -4.76 -25.22
C SER A 250 19.59 -5.44 -25.20
N GLY A 251 18.78 -5.29 -26.25
CA GLY A 251 17.44 -5.84 -26.36
C GLY A 251 16.33 -4.98 -25.76
N HIS A 252 16.61 -3.75 -25.36
CA HIS A 252 15.59 -2.84 -24.84
C HIS A 252 14.84 -2.13 -25.98
N PRO A 253 13.52 -1.90 -25.83
CA PRO A 253 12.73 -1.04 -26.70
C PRO A 253 13.40 0.30 -27.04
N LEU A 254 13.58 0.60 -28.33
CA LEU A 254 14.03 1.93 -28.78
C LEU A 254 12.89 2.92 -28.58
N LEU A 255 12.95 3.66 -27.48
CA LEU A 255 12.01 4.73 -27.21
C LEU A 255 12.16 5.85 -28.26
N PRO A 256 11.07 6.48 -28.67
CA PRO A 256 11.14 7.60 -29.60
C PRO A 256 11.98 8.71 -28.96
N GLY A 257 13.13 9.03 -29.54
CA GLY A 257 13.86 10.23 -29.16
C GLY A 257 12.94 11.44 -29.39
N ASN A 258 12.93 12.37 -28.44
CA ASN A 258 12.43 13.73 -28.70
C ASN A 258 13.01 14.19 -30.03
N ASP A 259 12.17 14.61 -30.96
CA ASP A 259 12.50 15.02 -32.33
C ASP A 259 13.84 15.77 -32.46
N SER A 260 14.93 15.03 -32.72
CA SER A 260 16.13 15.64 -33.31
C SER A 260 17.05 14.68 -34.06
N ASP A 261 16.94 13.35 -33.92
CA ASP A 261 17.76 12.44 -34.71
C ASP A 261 16.98 11.16 -35.07
N GLU A 262 16.40 11.13 -36.26
CA GLU A 262 16.03 9.88 -36.91
C GLU A 262 17.30 9.00 -37.02
N PRO A 263 17.34 7.78 -36.46
CA PRO A 263 18.47 6.91 -36.66
C PRO A 263 18.46 6.43 -38.11
N VAL A 264 19.43 6.87 -38.90
CA VAL A 264 19.73 6.30 -40.21
C VAL A 264 20.15 4.85 -39.99
N ILE A 265 19.29 3.93 -40.44
CA ILE A 265 19.60 2.51 -40.52
C ILE A 265 20.62 2.33 -41.65
N HIS A 266 21.80 1.77 -41.33
CA HIS A 266 22.74 1.22 -42.30
C HIS A 266 22.41 -0.24 -42.63
#